data_AF-A0A815WUF4-F1
#
_entry.id   AF-A0A815WUF4-F1
#
_cell.length_a   1.000
_cell.length_b   1.000
_cell.length_c   1.000
_cell.angle_alpha   90.00
_cell.angle_beta   90.00
_cell.angle_gamma   90.00
#
_symmetry.space_group_name_H-M   'P 1'
#
loop_
_entity.id
_entity.type
_entity.pdbx_description
1 polymer ?
#
loop_
_entity_poly.entity_id
_entity_poly.type
_entity_poly.pdbx_seq_one_letter_code
_entity_poly.pdbx_strand_id
1 'polypeptide(L)' 'MGTWRIFVFDPQTNTADQVPLVTEGRSQTFTNPTMIITTLNGQRILLITLFIRPEKAGQGEAGQLIYYRKF' A
#
# COMPACT_ATOMS: atom_id res chain seq x y z
N MET A 1 18.48 5.96 -9.60
CA MET A 1 17.67 5.78 -8.37
C MET A 1 16.56 4.77 -8.67
N GLY A 2 16.27 3.86 -7.74
CA GLY A 2 15.33 2.76 -7.97
C GLY A 2 13.95 3.01 -7.33
N THR A 3 12.89 2.67 -8.04
CA THR A 3 11.51 2.74 -7.54
C THR A 3 11.02 1.38 -7.05
N TRP A 4 10.36 1.34 -5.90
CA TRP A 4 9.81 0.09 -5.36
C TRP A 4 8.31 0.02 -5.68
N ARG A 5 7.85 -1.17 -6.07
CA ARG A 5 6.49 -1.46 -6.51
C ARG A 5 5.93 -2.58 -5.64
N ILE A 6 4.62 -2.57 -5.45
CA ILE A 6 3.91 -3.62 -4.72
C ILE A 6 3.37 -4.63 -5.74
N PHE A 7 3.53 -5.90 -5.42
CA PHE A 7 3.02 -7.02 -6.22
C PHE A 7 2.17 -7.91 -5.32
N VAL A 8 1.13 -8.51 -5.88
CA VAL A 8 0.41 -9.63 -5.28
C VAL A 8 0.93 -10.89 -5.95
N PHE A 9 1.42 -11.82 -5.14
CA PHE A 9 1.88 -13.11 -5.62
C PHE A 9 0.76 -14.14 -5.48
N ASP A 10 0.42 -14.80 -6.59
CA ASP A 10 -0.48 -15.95 -6.62
C ASP A 10 0.34 -17.24 -6.76
N PRO A 11 0.38 -18.10 -5.72
CA PRO A 11 1.12 -19.35 -5.77
C PRO A 11 0.49 -20.42 -6.67
N GLN A 12 -0.79 -20.30 -7.02
CA GLN A 12 -1.48 -21.28 -7.88
C GLN A 12 -1.05 -21.13 -9.34
N THR A 13 -0.93 -19.89 -9.80
CA THR A 13 -0.47 -19.54 -11.15
C THR A 13 1.02 -19.27 -11.22
N ASN A 14 1.69 -19.15 -10.06
CA ASN A 14 3.08 -18.73 -9.93
C ASN A 14 3.35 -17.36 -10.61
N THR A 15 2.40 -16.44 -10.50
CA THR A 15 2.49 -15.09 -11.07
C THR A 15 2.57 -14.03 -9.98
N ALA A 16 3.26 -12.93 -10.29
CA ALA A 16 3.32 -11.74 -9.46
C ALA A 16 2.74 -10.57 -10.24
N ASP A 17 1.55 -10.14 -9.85
CA ASP A 17 0.84 -9.06 -10.54
C ASP A 17 1.08 -7.74 -9.82
N GLN A 18 1.47 -6.71 -10.57
CA GLN A 18 1.73 -5.40 -10.00
C GLN A 18 0.41 -4.76 -9.55
N VAL A 19 0.39 -4.23 -8.33
CA VAL A 19 -0.73 -3.44 -7.82
C VAL A 19 -0.61 -1.99 -8.31
N PRO A 20 -1.60 -1.45 -9.04
CA PRO A 20 -1.57 -0.07 -9.53
C PRO A 20 -1.96 0.93 -8.42
N LEU A 21 -1.10 1.10 -7.41
CA LEU A 21 -1.33 2.01 -6.30
C LEU A 21 -1.27 3.48 -6.74
N VAL A 22 -2.24 4.27 -6.31
CA VAL A 22 -2.28 5.72 -6.47
C VAL A 22 -2.57 6.35 -5.12
N THR A 23 -1.60 7.09 -4.57
CA THR A 23 -1.79 7.90 -3.37
C THR A 23 -2.25 9.31 -3.76
N GLU A 24 -2.77 10.08 -2.81
CA GLU A 24 -3.26 11.45 -3.03
C GLU A 24 -2.15 12.35 -3.60
N GLY A 25 -0.96 12.28 -2.98
CA GLY A 25 0.23 13.01 -3.42
C GLY A 25 0.94 12.39 -4.63
N ARG A 26 0.39 11.33 -5.23
CA ARG A 26 0.97 10.62 -6.38
C ARG A 26 2.40 10.13 -6.16
N SER A 27 2.67 9.60 -4.97
CA SER A 27 3.93 8.93 -4.63
C SER A 27 4.25 7.83 -5.63
N GLN A 28 5.54 7.58 -5.87
CA GLN A 28 6.00 6.61 -6.87
C GLN A 28 6.98 5.57 -6.31
N THR A 29 7.09 5.43 -4.99
CA THR A 29 7.92 4.39 -4.37
C THR A 29 7.27 3.92 -3.08
N PHE A 30 7.00 2.62 -3.00
CA PHE A 30 6.19 2.04 -1.93
C PHE A 30 6.94 0.86 -1.34
N THR A 31 6.97 0.76 -0.02
CA THR A 31 7.67 -0.30 0.71
C THR A 31 6.82 -0.81 1.87
N ASN A 32 7.12 -2.02 2.32
CA ASN A 32 6.56 -2.66 3.52
C ASN A 32 5.01 -2.62 3.60
N PRO A 33 4.29 -3.08 2.56
CA PRO A 33 2.84 -3.10 2.62
C PRO A 33 2.36 -4.09 3.68
N THR A 34 1.38 -3.68 4.49
CA THR A 34 0.55 -4.63 5.26
C THR A 34 -0.88 -4.54 4.75
N MET A 35 -1.54 -5.69 4.61
CA MET A 35 -2.97 -5.75 4.26
C MET A 35 -3.66 -6.72 5.22
N ILE A 36 -4.62 -6.22 6.00
CA ILE A 36 -5.36 -7.05 6.95
C ILE A 36 -6.85 -6.74 6.90
N ILE A 37 -7.67 -7.78 7.09
CA ILE A 37 -9.08 -7.63 7.42
C ILE A 37 -9.19 -7.63 8.94
N THR A 38 -9.76 -6.57 9.52
CA THR A 38 -9.89 -6.40 10.97
C THR A 38 -11.20 -5.70 11.31
N THR A 39 -11.41 -5.40 12.59
CA THR A 39 -12.58 -4.69 13.10
C THR A 39 -12.17 -3.34 13.68
N LEU A 40 -12.85 -2.27 13.28
CA LEU A 40 -12.72 -0.93 13.86
C LEU A 40 -14.09 -0.49 14.39
N ASN A 41 -14.20 -0.29 15.70
CA ASN A 41 -15.44 0.08 16.39
C ASN A 41 -16.63 -0.85 16.05
N GLY A 42 -16.38 -2.17 16.03
CA GLY A 42 -17.39 -3.17 15.69
C GLY A 42 -17.67 -3.34 14.19
N GLN A 43 -17.12 -2.48 13.33
CA GLN A 43 -17.27 -2.58 11.88
C GLN A 43 -16.09 -3.32 11.24
N ARG A 44 -16.37 -4.30 10.40
CA ARG A 44 -15.34 -4.99 9.59
C ARG A 44 -14.72 -4.00 8.60
N ILE A 45 -13.40 -3.96 8.53
CA ILE A 45 -12.63 -3.09 7.63
C ILE A 45 -11.50 -3.86 6.93
N LEU A 46 -11.10 -3.36 5.78
CA LEU A 46 -9.79 -3.59 5.19
C LEU A 46 -8.84 -2.48 5.64
N LEU A 47 -7.72 -2.82 6.27
CA LEU A 47 -6.67 -1.88 6.65
C LEU A 47 -5.41 -2.15 5.80
N ILE A 48 -4.82 -1.08 5.26
CA ILE A 48 -3.59 -1.12 4.48
C ILE A 48 -2.59 -0.14 5.06
N THR A 49 -1.33 -0.55 5.21
CA THR A 49 -0.21 0.35 5.51
C THR A 49 0.79 0.36 4.36
N LEU A 50 1.43 1.50 4.14
CA LEU A 50 2.52 1.69 3.17
C LEU A 50 3.60 2.57 3.80
N PHE A 51 4.87 2.31 3.50
CA PHE A 51 5.94 3.26 3.75
C PHE A 51 6.41 3.88 2.44
N ILE A 52 6.29 5.20 2.34
CA ILE A 52 6.71 6.01 1.18
C ILE A 52 8.10 6.54 1.44
N ARG A 53 9.03 6.24 0.54
CA ARG A 53 10.41 6.76 0.66
C ARG A 53 10.52 8.18 0.07
N PRO A 54 11.32 9.06 0.67
CA PRO A 54 11.30 10.49 0.38
C PRO A 54 11.70 10.85 -1.05
N GLU A 55 12.53 10.04 -1.73
CA GLU A 55 13.05 10.36 -3.06
C GLU A 55 11.98 10.45 -4.16
N LYS A 56 10.81 9.85 -3.91
CA LYS A 56 9.66 9.81 -4.83
C LYS A 56 8.33 9.93 -4.06
N ALA A 57 8.35 10.58 -2.90
CA ALA A 57 7.16 10.88 -2.14
C ALA A 57 6.39 12.05 -2.76
N GLY A 58 5.07 11.96 -2.73
CA GLY A 58 4.19 13.12 -2.86
C GLY A 58 4.39 14.09 -1.69
N GLN A 59 3.94 15.34 -1.86
CA GLN A 59 4.05 16.36 -0.82
C GLN A 59 3.38 15.88 0.49
N GLY A 60 4.14 15.81 1.57
CA GLY A 60 3.64 15.38 2.89
C GLY A 60 3.45 13.87 3.06
N GLU A 61 3.77 13.05 2.06
CA GLU A 61 3.53 11.60 2.12
C GLU A 61 4.74 10.78 2.58
N ALA A 62 5.93 11.38 2.67
CA ALA A 62 7.13 10.67 3.09
C ALA A 62 6.94 10.09 4.50
N GLY A 63 7.16 8.77 4.64
CA GLY A 63 6.89 8.03 5.87
C GLY A 63 5.73 7.06 5.75
N GLN A 64 5.05 6.81 6.86
CA GLN A 64 3.99 5.81 6.94
C GLN A 64 2.63 6.40 6.56
N LEU A 65 1.94 5.75 5.62
CA LEU A 65 0.54 5.98 5.30
C LEU A 65 -0.31 4.81 5.79
N ILE A 66 -1.51 5.13 6.27
CA ILE A 66 -2.51 4.16 6.72
C ILE A 66 -3.82 4.47 5.98
N TYR A 67 -4.35 3.48 5.28
CA TYR A 67 -5.63 3.53 4.60
C TYR A 67 -6.57 2.51 5.23
N TYR A 68 -7.86 2.85 5.33
CA TYR A 68 -8.87 1.85 5.65
C TYR A 68 -10.09 2.00 4.74
N ARG A 69 -10.74 0.87 4.47
CA ARG A 69 -12.04 0.82 3.82
C ARG A 69 -13.00 0.01 4.69
N LYS A 70 -14.16 0.60 4.95
CA LYS A 70 -15.29 -0.06 5.60
C LYS A 70 -16.04 -0.95 4.61
N PHE A 71 -16.49 -2.10 5.10
CA PHE A 71 -17.49 -2.93 4.42
C PHE A 71 -18.90 -2.52 4.82
#